data_AF-A0A382LH68-F1
#
_entry.id   AF-A0A382LH68-F1
#
_cell.length_a   1.000
_cell.length_b   1.000
_cell.length_c   1.000
_cell.angle_alpha   90.00
_cell.angle_beta   90.00
_cell.angle_gamma   90.00
#
_symmetry.space_group_name_H-M   'P 1'
#
loop_
_entity.id
_entity.type
_entity.pdbx_description
1 polymer ?
#
loop_
_entity_poly.entity_id
_entity_poly.type
_entity_poly.pdbx_seq_one_letter_code
_entity_poly.pdbx_strand_id
1 'polypeptide(L)' 'MLHDWGSRDKNFIELNRSIRKSLIKLIDGENLFECVPMQGSGTFAVEAMIGSLTKTNSKILI' A
#
# COMPACT_ATOMS: atom_id res chain seq x y z
N MET A 1 -16.43 -27.94 0.00
CA MET A 1 -15.96 -27.22 -1.20
C MET A 1 -15.17 -26.01 -0.71
N LEU A 2 -13.94 -25.79 -1.20
CA LEU A 2 -13.12 -24.64 -0.77
C LEU A 2 -13.70 -23.36 -1.37
N HIS A 3 -13.70 -22.27 -0.58
CA HIS A 3 -14.12 -20.94 -1.03
C HIS A 3 -12.94 -20.24 -1.70
N ASP A 4 -13.15 -19.72 -2.91
CA ASP A 4 -12.15 -18.93 -3.62
C ASP A 4 -12.23 -17.46 -3.17
N TRP A 5 -11.16 -16.99 -2.52
CA TRP A 5 -11.05 -15.63 -2.02
C TRP A 5 -10.52 -14.70 -3.12
N GLY A 6 -11.36 -14.44 -4.11
CA GLY A 6 -11.04 -13.45 -5.14
C GLY A 6 -10.83 -12.05 -4.56
N SER A 7 -10.12 -11.17 -5.27
CA SER A 7 -9.81 -9.81 -4.82
C SER A 7 -11.03 -8.91 -4.57
N ARG A 8 -12.19 -9.28 -5.12
CA ARG A 8 -13.48 -8.61 -4.92
C ARG A 8 -14.32 -9.22 -3.80
N ASP A 9 -13.86 -10.30 -3.18
CA ASP A 9 -14.53 -10.91 -2.05
C ASP A 9 -14.55 -9.95 -0.85
N LYS A 10 -15.69 -9.84 -0.19
CA LYS A 10 -15.90 -8.91 0.93
C LYS A 10 -14.93 -9.15 2.09
N ASN A 11 -14.66 -10.41 2.44
CA ASN A 11 -13.76 -10.68 3.57
C ASN A 11 -12.30 -10.47 3.16
N PHE A 12 -11.92 -10.70 1.89
CA PHE A 12 -10.58 -10.35 1.41
C PHE A 12 -10.35 -8.84 1.44
N ILE A 13 -11.37 -8.06 1.04
CA ILE A 13 -11.33 -6.60 1.12
C ILE A 13 -11.23 -6.14 2.58
N GLU A 14 -12.02 -6.73 3.49
CA GLU A 14 -11.99 -6.37 4.91
C GLU A 14 -10.66 -6.75 5.57
N LEU A 15 -10.08 -7.90 5.22
CA LEU A 15 -8.76 -8.31 5.68
C LEU A 15 -7.69 -7.30 5.26
N ASN A 16 -7.67 -6.90 3.98
CA ASN A 16 -6.74 -5.89 3.49
C ASN A 16 -6.91 -4.55 4.23
N ARG A 17 -8.16 -4.13 4.46
CA ARG A 17 -8.47 -2.90 5.21
C ARG A 17 -7.96 -2.99 6.65
N SER A 18 -8.16 -4.11 7.32
CA SER A 18 -7.72 -4.35 8.69
C SER A 18 -6.20 -4.31 8.83
N ILE A 19 -5.48 -4.99 7.92
CA ILE A 19 -4.01 -5.00 7.90
C ILE A 19 -3.47 -3.58 7.69
N ARG A 20 -3.96 -2.86 6.68
CA ARG A 20 -3.53 -1.48 6.38
C ARG A 20 -3.72 -0.55 7.57
N LYS A 21 -4.89 -0.58 8.22
CA LYS A 21 -5.19 0.23 9.41
C LYS A 21 -4.28 -0.12 10.59
N SER A 22 -4.04 -1.41 10.81
CA SER A 22 -3.19 -1.88 11.91
C SER A 22 -1.74 -1.45 11.74
N LEU A 23 -1.20 -1.46 10.51
CA LEU A 23 0.15 -0.99 10.23
C LEU A 23 0.31 0.52 10.43
N ILE A 24 -0.68 1.33 10.05
CA ILE A 24 -0.66 2.77 10.31
C ILE A 24 -0.71 3.04 11.83
N LYS A 25 -1.59 2.34 12.55
CA LYS A 25 -1.70 2.47 14.01
C LYS A 25 -0.42 2.08 14.74
N LEU A 26 0.33 1.10 14.23
CA LEU A 26 1.59 0.66 14.83
C LEU A 26 2.64 1.78 14.92
N ILE A 27 2.57 2.77 14.03
CA ILE A 27 3.48 3.90 13.97
C ILE A 27 2.85 5.21 14.48
N ASP A 28 1.69 5.13 15.16
CA ASP A 28 0.87 6.30 15.56
C ASP A 28 0.64 7.29 14.39
N GLY A 29 0.49 6.76 13.18
CA GLY A 29 0.51 7.51 11.93
C GLY A 29 -0.86 7.91 11.41
N GLU A 30 -1.93 7.70 12.17
CA GLU A 30 -3.30 7.98 11.75
C GLU A 30 -3.45 9.43 11.27
N ASN A 31 -4.23 9.62 10.19
CA ASN A 31 -4.48 10.91 9.53
C ASN A 31 -3.28 11.55 8.80
N LEU A 32 -2.06 11.05 8.99
CA LEU A 32 -0.85 11.57 8.33
C LEU A 32 -0.31 10.63 7.25
N PHE A 33 -0.45 9.32 7.47
CA PHE A 33 0.08 8.28 6.60
C PHE A 33 -1.01 7.39 6.05
N GLU A 34 -0.70 6.73 4.93
CA GLU A 34 -1.54 5.72 4.29
C GLU A 34 -0.67 4.49 3.99
N CYS A 35 -1.26 3.30 4.10
CA CYS A 35 -0.60 2.04 3.77
C CYS A 35 -1.12 1.54 2.43
N VAL A 36 -0.24 1.39 1.44
CA VAL A 36 -0.60 0.88 0.11
C VAL A 36 0.03 -0.50 -0.07
N PRO A 37 -0.77 -1.59 -0.16
CA PRO A 37 -0.26 -2.90 -0.50
C PRO A 37 0.29 -2.89 -1.93
N MET A 38 1.60 -3.14 -2.06
CA MET A 38 2.29 -3.16 -3.35
C MET A 38 2.69 -4.58 -3.69
N GLN A 39 2.37 -5.03 -4.91
CA GLN A 39 2.93 -6.27 -5.44
C GLN A 39 4.39 -6.05 -5.83
N GLY A 40 5.22 -7.08 -5.68
CA GLY A 40 6.62 -7.04 -6.11
C GLY A 40 7.59 -6.79 -4.97
N SER A 41 8.82 -6.40 -5.32
CA SER A 41 9.91 -6.19 -4.37
C SER A 41 9.99 -4.76 -3.86
N GLY A 42 10.89 -4.49 -2.91
CA GLY A 42 11.19 -3.13 -2.46
C GLY A 42 11.64 -2.20 -3.59
N THR A 43 12.38 -2.71 -4.59
CA THR A 43 12.77 -1.92 -5.77
C THR A 43 11.57 -1.45 -6.58
N PHE A 44 10.56 -2.31 -6.74
CA PHE A 44 9.30 -1.92 -7.40
C PHE A 44 8.60 -0.80 -6.64
N ALA A 45 8.60 -0.87 -5.30
CA ALA A 45 8.03 0.19 -4.47
C ALA A 45 8.77 1.53 -4.64
N VAL A 46 10.10 1.53 -4.79
CA VAL A 46 10.89 2.76 -5.06
C VAL A 46 10.52 3.36 -6.41
N GLU A 47 10.41 2.55 -7.47
CA GLU A 47 10.01 3.03 -8.79
C GLU A 47 8.59 3.62 -8.79
N ALA A 48 7.64 2.91 -8.17
CA ALA A 48 6.26 3.38 -8.03
C ALA A 48 6.16 4.69 -7.23
N MET A 49 6.96 4.82 -6.17
CA MET A 49 7.06 6.03 -5.35
C MET A 49 7.55 7.21 -6.19
N ILE A 50 8.64 7.04 -6.94
CA ILE A 50 9.18 8.10 -7.80
C ILE A 50 8.14 8.53 -8.84
N GLY A 51 7.52 7.57 -9.54
CA GLY A 51 6.54 7.85 -10.58
C GLY A 51 5.24 8.50 -10.08
N SER A 52 4.83 8.20 -8.84
CA SER A 52 3.54 8.67 -8.29
C SER A 52 3.66 9.93 -7.43
N LEU A 53 4.79 10.11 -6.74
CA LEU A 53 4.96 11.19 -5.75
C LEU A 53 5.80 12.36 -6.27
N THR A 54 6.33 12.29 -7.50
CA THR A 54 7.12 13.37 -8.10
C THR A 54 6.49 13.87 -9.40
N LYS A 55 6.81 15.11 -9.79
CA LYS A 55 6.46 15.66 -11.12
C LYS A 55 7.53 15.29 -12.15
N THR A 56 7.19 15.21 -13.43
CA THR A 56 8.07 14.80 -14.54
C THR A 56 9.47 15.44 -14.55
N ASN A 57 9.59 16.72 -14.18
CA ASN A 57 10.87 17.45 -14.18
C ASN A 57 11.39 17.76 -12.76
N SER A 58 10.99 16.97 -11.76
CA SER A 58 11.49 17.12 -10.39
C SER A 58 12.93 16.64 -10.30
N LYS A 59 13.73 17.30 -9.47
CA LYS A 59 15.05 16.78 -9.07
C LYS A 59 14.89 15.99 -7.77
N ILE A 60 15.48 14.81 -7.72
CA ILE A 60 15.46 13.93 -6.55
C ILE A 60 16.83 14.02 -5.88
N LEU A 61 16.85 14.26 -4.58
CA LEU A 61 18.06 14.13 -3.76
C LEU A 61 18.16 12.69 -3.29
N ILE A 62 19.34 12.09 -3.45
CA ILE A 62 19.68 10.72 -3.04
C ILE A 62 20.82 10.79 -2.04
#